data_AF-A0A2E0EKZ2-F1
#
_entry.id   AF-A0A2E0EKZ2-F1
#
_cell.length_a   1.000
_cell.length_b   1.000
_cell.length_c   1.000
_cell.angle_alpha   90.00
_cell.angle_beta   90.00
_cell.angle_gamma   90.00
#
_symmetry.space_group_name_H-M   'P 1'
#
loop_
_entity.id
_entity.type
_entity.pdbx_description
1 polymer ?
#
loop_
_entity_poly.entity_id
_entity_poly.type
_entity_poly.pdbx_seq_one_letter_code
_entity_poly.pdbx_strand_id
1 'polypeptide(L)'
;MENQKPDATATFSTPSYPATAGRSFGLRAFDVWLYPFVTNTGVFVTSVFFTYLTNKGSSFGKAGSTARSFGELVEKRGTWLRGKFMDMGLSEPIANNAKMVFWSFADGTLLAPVIKGFEDRREPIAMYIDKMAGTEPDDPSVYAAEPKQTWLSVLGARALTAGIVAPTAGVLNNVNFRFLGQFNSLNHHMFMRPGMALSNQLKENASLVRKIGKGNIEEVASCTFFEAFYTSVCTAGQYFFSRMIASSREDPPVTQVAEAKSDGLVHAPAMAAQKS
;
A
#
# COMPACT_ATOMS: atom_id res chain seq x y z
N MET A 1 42.23 -11.65 -36.93
CA MET A 1 41.12 -11.75 -35.96
C MET A 1 40.76 -10.33 -35.58
N GLU A 2 39.70 -9.83 -36.19
CA GLU A 2 39.28 -8.42 -36.13
C GLU A 2 38.32 -8.25 -34.95
N ASN A 3 38.67 -7.37 -34.01
CA ASN A 3 37.88 -7.06 -32.82
C ASN A 3 36.58 -6.33 -33.24
N GLN A 4 35.48 -7.07 -33.33
CA GLN A 4 34.15 -6.46 -33.43
C GLN A 4 33.83 -5.75 -32.10
N LYS A 5 33.79 -4.42 -32.17
CA LYS A 5 33.24 -3.54 -31.12
C LYS A 5 31.75 -3.85 -30.98
N PRO A 6 31.22 -4.09 -29.76
CA PRO A 6 29.79 -4.26 -29.57
C PRO A 6 29.07 -2.97 -29.96
N ASP A 7 28.14 -3.09 -30.89
CA ASP A 7 27.31 -2.00 -31.38
C ASP A 7 26.35 -1.58 -30.26
N ALA A 8 26.58 -0.41 -29.67
CA ALA A 8 25.82 0.13 -28.55
C ALA A 8 24.47 0.75 -28.99
N THR A 9 23.96 0.32 -30.15
CA THR A 9 22.65 0.69 -30.69
C THR A 9 21.65 -0.46 -30.51
N ALA A 10 21.66 -1.10 -29.34
CA ALA A 10 20.49 -1.83 -28.87
C ALA A 10 19.37 -0.80 -28.64
N THR A 11 18.65 -0.47 -29.71
CA THR A 11 17.34 0.18 -29.63
C THR A 11 16.51 -0.67 -28.69
N PHE A 12 16.24 -0.15 -27.50
CA PHE A 12 15.18 -0.66 -26.64
C PHE A 12 13.90 -0.63 -27.46
N SER A 13 13.57 -1.76 -28.09
CA SER A 13 12.25 -2.00 -28.62
C SER A 13 11.35 -2.08 -27.40
N THR A 14 10.70 -0.97 -27.06
CA THR A 14 9.59 -0.98 -26.11
C THR A 14 8.65 -2.08 -26.56
N PRO A 15 8.35 -3.08 -25.70
CA PRO A 15 7.35 -4.09 -26.01
C PRO A 15 6.10 -3.36 -26.51
N SER A 16 5.73 -3.60 -27.76
CA SER A 16 4.50 -3.07 -28.32
C SER A 16 3.36 -3.83 -27.66
N TYR A 17 2.96 -3.39 -26.47
CA TYR A 17 1.64 -3.73 -25.95
C TYR A 17 0.64 -3.26 -27.01
N PRO A 18 -0.27 -4.11 -27.49
CA PRO A 18 -1.26 -3.72 -28.48
C PRO A 18 -1.94 -2.44 -27.97
N ALA A 19 -2.00 -1.44 -28.85
CA ALA A 19 -2.54 -0.12 -28.55
C ALA A 19 -3.89 -0.25 -27.84
N THR A 20 -3.89 -0.01 -26.52
CA THR A 20 -5.04 0.21 -25.66
C THR A 20 -6.34 -0.47 -26.12
N ALA A 21 -6.43 -1.79 -26.02
CA ALA A 21 -7.75 -2.39 -25.81
C ALA A 21 -8.30 -1.72 -24.53
N GLY A 22 -9.38 -0.95 -24.65
CA GLY A 22 -9.87 -0.13 -23.55
C GLY A 22 -10.16 -1.02 -22.34
N ARG A 23 -9.65 -0.65 -21.15
CA ARG A 23 -9.93 -1.38 -19.90
C ARG A 23 -11.43 -1.56 -19.75
N SER A 24 -11.87 -2.79 -19.43
CA SER A 24 -13.28 -3.09 -19.19
C SER A 24 -13.85 -2.23 -18.07
N PHE A 25 -15.18 -2.10 -18.02
CA PHE A 25 -15.84 -1.38 -16.93
C PHE A 25 -15.52 -2.03 -15.58
N GLY A 26 -15.55 -3.36 -15.49
CA GLY A 26 -15.24 -4.13 -14.30
C GLY A 26 -13.82 -3.91 -13.78
N LEU A 27 -12.82 -3.83 -14.66
CA LEU A 27 -11.44 -3.49 -14.27
C LEU A 27 -11.35 -2.07 -13.69
N ARG A 28 -12.02 -1.10 -14.33
CA ARG A 28 -12.06 0.29 -13.84
C ARG A 28 -12.78 0.37 -12.49
N ALA A 29 -13.91 -0.31 -12.35
CA ALA A 29 -14.68 -0.35 -11.12
C ALA A 29 -13.89 -1.01 -9.98
N PHE A 30 -13.18 -2.10 -10.27
CA PHE A 30 -12.27 -2.73 -9.31
C PHE A 30 -11.20 -1.74 -8.85
N ASP A 31 -10.47 -1.11 -9.78
CA ASP A 31 -9.34 -0.25 -9.43
C ASP A 31 -9.74 1.09 -8.78
N VAL A 32 -10.91 1.63 -9.14
CA VAL A 32 -11.37 2.93 -8.63
C VAL A 32 -12.13 2.78 -7.32
N TRP A 33 -12.90 1.70 -7.16
CA TRP A 33 -13.80 1.55 -6.02
C TRP A 33 -13.38 0.43 -5.09
N LEU A 34 -13.32 -0.81 -5.59
CA LEU A 34 -13.15 -1.97 -4.72
C LEU A 34 -11.74 -2.03 -4.11
N TYR A 35 -10.72 -1.84 -4.93
CA TYR A 35 -9.34 -1.89 -4.50
C TYR A 35 -9.04 -0.78 -3.49
N PRO A 36 -9.33 0.52 -3.75
CA PRO A 36 -9.11 1.56 -2.76
C PRO A 36 -9.97 1.37 -1.52
N PHE A 37 -11.23 0.93 -1.65
CA PHE A 37 -12.08 0.74 -0.48
C PHE A 37 -11.55 -0.37 0.44
N VAL A 38 -11.32 -1.57 -0.09
CA VAL A 38 -10.88 -2.70 0.75
C VAL A 38 -9.46 -2.48 1.26
N THR A 39 -8.55 -2.05 0.40
CA THR A 39 -7.16 -1.85 0.80
C THR A 39 -6.98 -0.61 1.66
N ASN A 40 -7.61 0.53 1.34
CA ASN A 40 -7.45 1.73 2.16
C ASN A 40 -8.22 1.63 3.46
N THR A 41 -9.46 1.12 3.49
CA THR A 41 -10.18 1.03 4.76
C THR A 41 -9.50 0.03 5.70
N GLY A 42 -9.07 -1.13 5.19
CA GLY A 42 -8.33 -2.12 5.98
C GLY A 42 -7.00 -1.57 6.49
N VAL A 43 -6.19 -0.98 5.60
CA VAL A 43 -4.90 -0.35 5.97
C VAL A 43 -5.12 0.79 6.94
N PHE A 44 -6.06 1.68 6.65
CA PHE A 44 -6.37 2.83 7.49
C PHE A 44 -6.79 2.43 8.90
N VAL A 45 -7.76 1.52 9.05
CA VAL A 45 -8.23 1.08 10.37
C VAL A 45 -7.10 0.39 11.14
N THR A 46 -6.32 -0.44 10.45
CA THR A 46 -5.17 -1.14 11.05
C THR A 46 -4.11 -0.13 11.49
N SER A 47 -3.74 0.82 10.64
CA SER A 47 -2.75 1.83 10.95
C SER A 47 -3.20 2.75 12.09
N VAL A 48 -4.46 3.21 12.11
CA VAL A 48 -4.99 4.01 13.23
C VAL A 48 -4.92 3.22 14.54
N PHE A 49 -5.32 1.95 14.51
CA PHE A 49 -5.28 1.09 15.69
C PHE A 49 -3.86 0.87 16.20
N PHE A 50 -2.91 0.50 15.32
CA PHE A 50 -1.53 0.25 15.73
C PHE A 50 -0.77 1.53 16.08
N THR A 51 -1.04 2.66 15.44
CA THR A 51 -0.48 3.96 15.82
C THR A 51 -0.96 4.38 17.20
N TYR A 52 -2.25 4.18 17.50
CA TYR A 52 -2.77 4.36 18.86
C TYR A 52 -2.04 3.45 19.87
N LEU A 53 -1.92 2.15 19.59
CA LEU A 53 -1.19 1.23 20.47
C LEU A 53 0.30 1.58 20.59
N THR A 54 0.91 2.16 19.56
CA THR A 54 2.32 2.56 19.58
C THR A 54 2.56 3.75 20.52
N ASN A 55 1.56 4.61 20.72
CA ASN A 55 1.64 5.77 21.62
C ASN A 55 1.05 5.49 23.02
N LYS A 56 0.05 4.61 23.11
CA LYS A 56 -0.78 4.41 24.30
C LYS A 56 -1.14 2.94 24.55
N GLY A 57 -0.35 2.01 24.03
CA GLY A 57 -0.66 0.58 24.10
C GLY A 57 -0.80 0.06 25.53
N SER A 58 -0.09 0.65 26.49
CA SER A 58 -0.35 0.45 27.90
C SER A 58 -1.82 0.69 28.23
N SER A 59 -2.46 1.79 27.85
CA SER A 59 -3.88 2.00 28.15
C SER A 59 -4.88 1.01 27.49
N PHE A 60 -4.42 0.10 26.62
CA PHE A 60 -5.26 -0.88 25.96
C PHE A 60 -5.61 -2.06 26.87
N GLY A 61 -6.90 -2.23 27.19
CA GLY A 61 -7.38 -3.34 28.02
C GLY A 61 -7.14 -3.16 29.53
N LYS A 62 -7.55 -4.15 30.32
CA LYS A 62 -7.42 -4.13 31.78
C LYS A 62 -6.01 -4.52 32.21
N ALA A 63 -5.52 -3.96 33.31
CA ALA A 63 -4.24 -4.37 33.91
C ALA A 63 -4.18 -5.90 34.10
N GLY A 64 -3.07 -6.52 33.69
CA GLY A 64 -2.86 -7.97 33.75
C GLY A 64 -3.55 -8.79 32.64
N SER A 65 -4.31 -8.17 31.74
CA SER A 65 -4.93 -8.89 30.61
C SER A 65 -3.96 -9.12 29.45
N THR A 66 -4.24 -10.12 28.61
CA THR A 66 -3.48 -10.37 27.36
C THR A 66 -3.53 -9.18 26.41
N ALA A 67 -4.66 -8.47 26.34
CA ALA A 67 -4.80 -7.23 25.58
C ALA A 67 -3.82 -6.15 26.07
N ARG A 68 -3.68 -5.99 27.40
CA ARG A 68 -2.72 -5.06 28.01
C ARG A 68 -1.29 -5.42 27.69
N SER A 69 -0.92 -6.69 27.81
CA SER A 69 0.43 -7.16 27.45
C SER A 69 0.75 -6.94 25.96
N PHE A 70 -0.23 -7.18 25.08
CA PHE A 70 -0.08 -6.90 23.66
C PHE A 70 0.10 -5.40 23.38
N GLY A 71 -0.72 -4.55 23.99
CA GLY A 71 -0.59 -3.11 23.87
C GLY A 71 0.77 -2.60 24.37
N GLU A 72 1.22 -3.05 25.54
CA GLU A 72 2.55 -2.70 26.08
C GLU A 72 3.70 -3.13 25.18
N LEU A 73 3.59 -4.30 24.55
CA LEU A 73 4.57 -4.76 23.54
C LEU A 73 4.65 -3.79 22.35
N VAL A 74 3.49 -3.37 21.83
CA VAL A 74 3.38 -2.44 20.69
C VAL A 74 3.86 -1.03 21.07
N GLU A 75 3.61 -0.57 22.30
CA GLU A 75 4.13 0.71 22.80
C GLU A 75 5.67 0.66 22.96
N LYS A 76 6.21 -0.46 23.44
CA LYS A 76 7.65 -0.66 23.66
C LYS A 76 8.46 -0.53 22.37
N ARG A 77 7.98 -1.09 21.25
CA ARG A 77 8.66 -0.94 19.95
C ARG A 77 8.67 0.52 19.46
N GLY A 78 7.61 1.28 19.76
CA GLY A 78 7.51 2.70 19.45
C GLY A 78 8.54 3.52 20.23
N THR A 79 8.64 3.24 21.54
CA THR A 79 9.61 3.88 22.43
C THR A 79 11.05 3.58 22.03
N TRP A 80 11.35 2.32 21.69
CA TRP A 80 12.68 1.91 21.23
C TRP A 80 13.09 2.65 19.95
N LEU A 81 12.22 2.68 18.92
CA LEU A 81 12.56 3.32 17.64
C LEU A 81 12.70 4.84 17.79
N ARG A 82 11.85 5.46 18.62
CA ARG A 82 11.99 6.89 18.99
C ARG A 82 13.36 7.18 19.57
N GLY A 83 13.82 6.34 20.51
CA GLY A 83 15.16 6.45 21.09
C GLY A 83 16.24 6.40 20.03
N LYS A 84 16.14 5.47 19.07
CA LYS A 84 17.08 5.40 17.93
C LYS A 84 17.10 6.63 17.06
N PHE A 85 15.95 7.24 16.80
CA PHE A 85 15.90 8.50 16.06
C PHE A 85 16.50 9.66 16.85
N MET A 86 16.30 9.70 18.16
CA MET A 86 16.94 10.70 19.02
C MET A 86 18.47 10.51 19.09
N ASP A 87 18.95 9.26 19.14
CA ASP A 87 20.38 8.92 19.09
C ASP A 87 21.04 9.40 17.78
N MET A 88 20.26 9.53 16.70
CA MET A 88 20.69 10.09 15.40
C MET A 88 20.66 11.63 15.36
N GLY A 89 20.36 12.29 16.49
CA GLY A 89 20.30 13.75 16.60
C GLY A 89 18.97 14.39 16.19
N LEU A 90 17.92 13.59 15.96
CA LEU A 90 16.59 14.15 15.70
C LEU A 90 15.97 14.69 17.00
N SER A 91 15.32 15.86 16.92
CA SER A 91 14.57 16.41 18.05
C SER A 91 13.41 15.49 18.42
N GLU A 92 12.97 15.51 19.68
CA GLU A 92 11.90 14.64 20.17
C GLU A 92 10.61 14.70 19.31
N PRO A 93 10.12 15.88 18.86
CA PRO A 93 8.96 15.94 17.96
C PRO A 93 9.21 15.28 16.60
N ILE A 94 10.41 15.43 16.03
CA ILE A 94 10.79 14.82 14.75
C ILE A 94 10.92 13.30 14.91
N ALA A 95 11.59 12.84 15.96
CA ALA A 95 11.71 11.42 16.30
C ALA A 95 10.33 10.78 16.53
N ASN A 96 9.41 11.51 17.17
CA ASN A 96 8.04 11.06 17.40
C ASN A 96 7.22 10.95 16.10
N ASN A 97 7.37 11.88 15.17
CA ASN A 97 6.71 11.79 13.86
C ASN A 97 7.34 10.68 13.00
N ALA A 98 8.67 10.60 12.97
CA ALA A 98 9.40 9.59 12.21
C ALA A 98 9.03 8.16 12.67
N LYS A 99 8.90 7.91 13.99
CA LYS A 99 8.45 6.60 14.50
C LYS A 99 7.01 6.29 14.04
N MET A 100 6.11 7.28 14.01
CA MET A 100 4.71 7.04 13.64
C MET A 100 4.62 6.70 12.15
N VAL A 101 5.31 7.46 11.30
CA VAL A 101 5.39 7.17 9.86
C VAL A 101 5.98 5.78 9.62
N PHE A 102 7.09 5.44 10.30
CA PHE A 102 7.74 4.14 10.15
C PHE A 102 6.81 2.98 10.54
N TRP A 103 6.18 3.05 11.72
CA TRP A 103 5.33 1.97 12.20
C TRP A 103 4.02 1.88 11.43
N SER A 104 3.40 3.00 11.04
CA SER A 104 2.24 3.00 10.11
C SER A 104 2.56 2.22 8.83
N PHE A 105 3.77 2.41 8.29
CA PHE A 105 4.22 1.67 7.13
C PHE A 105 4.49 0.18 7.40
N ALA A 106 5.20 -0.14 8.48
CA ALA A 106 5.51 -1.51 8.86
C ALA A 106 4.23 -2.31 9.16
N ASP A 107 3.28 -1.71 9.88
CA ASP A 107 2.00 -2.33 10.22
C ASP A 107 1.09 -2.46 9.01
N GLY A 108 1.05 -1.45 8.15
CA GLY A 108 0.35 -1.55 6.88
C GLY A 108 0.86 -2.71 6.02
N THR A 109 2.13 -3.12 6.19
CA THR A 109 2.74 -4.24 5.43
C THR A 109 2.21 -5.59 5.89
N LEU A 110 1.65 -5.69 7.11
CA LEU A 110 0.94 -6.89 7.57
C LEU A 110 -0.29 -7.20 6.71
N LEU A 111 -0.84 -6.21 6.00
CA LEU A 111 -1.94 -6.38 5.06
C LEU A 111 -1.48 -6.69 3.63
N ALA A 112 -0.18 -6.77 3.37
CA ALA A 112 0.34 -7.15 2.06
C ALA A 112 -0.21 -8.49 1.54
N PRO A 113 -0.41 -9.55 2.37
CA PRO A 113 -1.06 -10.79 1.91
C PRO A 113 -2.50 -10.59 1.47
N VAL A 114 -3.27 -9.75 2.17
CA VAL A 114 -4.65 -9.44 1.80
C VAL A 114 -4.66 -8.69 0.47
N ILE A 115 -3.85 -7.65 0.34
CA ILE A 115 -3.71 -6.87 -0.90
C ILE A 115 -3.29 -7.76 -2.06
N LYS A 116 -2.30 -8.63 -1.85
CA LYS A 116 -1.84 -9.59 -2.86
C LYS A 116 -2.96 -10.54 -3.28
N GLY A 117 -3.72 -11.06 -2.32
CA GLY A 117 -4.87 -11.92 -2.58
C GLY A 117 -5.96 -11.23 -3.42
N PHE A 118 -6.21 -9.94 -3.17
CA PHE A 118 -7.12 -9.14 -3.99
C PHE A 118 -6.57 -8.92 -5.41
N GLU A 119 -5.28 -8.62 -5.54
CA GLU A 119 -4.65 -8.43 -6.86
C GLU A 119 -4.63 -9.74 -7.68
N ASP A 120 -4.40 -10.89 -7.03
CA ASP A 120 -4.48 -12.20 -7.68
C ASP A 120 -5.89 -12.56 -8.14
N ARG A 121 -6.91 -11.95 -7.51
CA ARG A 121 -8.32 -12.12 -7.85
C ARG A 121 -8.89 -10.96 -8.67
N ARG A 122 -8.06 -10.00 -9.08
CA ARG A 122 -8.50 -8.81 -9.82
C ARG A 122 -9.26 -9.14 -11.10
N GLU A 123 -8.69 -10.00 -11.93
CA GLU A 123 -9.32 -10.48 -13.18
C GLU A 123 -10.69 -11.14 -12.94
N PRO A 124 -10.83 -12.20 -12.12
CA PRO A 124 -12.12 -12.84 -11.93
C PRO A 124 -13.16 -11.94 -11.24
N ILE A 125 -12.73 -11.03 -10.35
CA ILE A 125 -13.65 -10.05 -9.75
C ILE A 125 -14.11 -9.03 -10.81
N ALA A 126 -13.21 -8.55 -11.67
CA ALA A 126 -13.57 -7.63 -12.76
C ALA A 126 -14.57 -8.28 -13.73
N MET A 127 -14.33 -9.53 -14.14
CA MET A 127 -15.26 -10.30 -14.96
C MET A 127 -16.62 -10.45 -14.29
N TYR A 128 -16.63 -10.74 -12.97
CA TYR A 128 -17.88 -10.82 -12.22
C TYR A 128 -18.64 -9.49 -12.17
N ILE A 129 -17.94 -8.37 -12.00
CA ILE A 129 -18.55 -7.03 -12.03
C ILE A 129 -19.15 -6.74 -13.40
N ASP A 130 -18.41 -7.00 -14.48
CA ASP A 130 -18.90 -6.78 -15.84
C ASP A 130 -20.14 -7.63 -16.15
N LYS A 131 -20.14 -8.91 -15.74
CA LYS A 131 -21.29 -9.80 -15.87
C LYS A 131 -22.52 -9.28 -15.13
N MET A 132 -22.34 -8.80 -13.91
CA MET A 132 -23.43 -8.23 -13.11
C MET A 132 -23.96 -6.90 -13.69
N ALA A 133 -23.10 -6.13 -14.35
CA ALA A 133 -23.45 -4.86 -14.98
C ALA A 133 -23.95 -5.00 -16.43
N GLY A 134 -23.84 -6.18 -17.04
CA GLY A 134 -24.13 -6.39 -18.46
C GLY A 134 -23.13 -5.69 -19.38
N THR A 135 -21.88 -5.50 -18.93
CA THR A 135 -20.81 -4.79 -19.64
C THR A 135 -19.66 -5.71 -20.03
N GLU A 136 -19.93 -7.00 -20.19
CA GLU A 136 -18.94 -7.99 -20.62
C GLU A 136 -18.37 -7.59 -22.00
N PRO A 137 -17.04 -7.45 -22.14
CA PRO A 137 -16.42 -7.14 -23.41
C PRO A 137 -16.47 -8.36 -24.33
N ASP A 138 -16.57 -8.11 -25.64
CA ASP A 138 -16.55 -9.19 -26.66
C ASP A 138 -15.22 -9.96 -26.66
N ASP A 139 -14.12 -9.29 -26.29
CA ASP A 139 -12.79 -9.87 -26.16
C ASP A 139 -12.38 -10.05 -24.68
N PRO A 140 -12.26 -11.30 -24.18
CA PRO A 140 -11.79 -11.59 -22.84
C PRO A 140 -10.33 -11.22 -22.59
N SER A 141 -9.52 -11.00 -23.63
CA SER A 141 -8.09 -10.66 -23.49
C SER A 141 -7.88 -9.31 -22.77
N VAL A 142 -8.90 -8.44 -22.78
CA VAL A 142 -8.93 -7.15 -22.07
C VAL A 142 -8.65 -7.30 -20.57
N TYR A 143 -9.01 -8.44 -19.97
CA TYR A 143 -8.76 -8.72 -18.55
C TYR A 143 -7.28 -9.04 -18.26
N ALA A 144 -6.60 -9.72 -19.18
CA ALA A 144 -5.21 -10.18 -19.02
C ALA A 144 -4.17 -9.13 -19.44
N ALA A 145 -4.60 -7.98 -19.97
CA ALA A 145 -3.72 -6.97 -20.56
C ALA A 145 -2.83 -6.22 -19.54
N GLU A 146 -3.00 -6.44 -18.24
CA GLU A 146 -2.22 -5.74 -17.21
C GLU A 146 -1.20 -6.60 -16.48
N PRO A 147 -0.02 -6.04 -16.16
CA PRO A 147 1.03 -6.78 -15.48
C PRO A 147 0.60 -7.18 -14.07
N LYS A 148 0.70 -8.48 -13.77
CA LYS A 148 0.39 -9.02 -12.45
C LYS A 148 1.41 -8.53 -11.43
N GLN A 149 0.92 -8.02 -10.30
CA GLN A 149 1.80 -7.61 -9.21
C GLN A 149 2.41 -8.85 -8.54
N THR A 150 3.73 -8.91 -8.51
CA THR A 150 4.48 -9.94 -7.77
C THR A 150 4.65 -9.52 -6.30
N TRP A 151 5.01 -10.47 -5.43
CA TRP A 151 5.38 -10.13 -4.05
C TRP A 151 6.51 -9.10 -3.97
N LEU A 152 7.48 -9.19 -4.89
CA LEU A 152 8.57 -8.23 -4.96
C LEU A 152 8.07 -6.85 -5.37
N SER A 153 7.12 -6.74 -6.32
CA SER A 153 6.58 -5.42 -6.69
C SER A 153 5.74 -4.83 -5.57
N VAL A 154 4.97 -5.64 -4.82
CA VAL A 154 4.19 -5.17 -3.66
C VAL A 154 5.11 -4.71 -2.52
N LEU A 155 6.07 -5.53 -2.12
CA LEU A 155 7.00 -5.20 -1.03
C LEU A 155 7.99 -4.10 -1.42
N GLY A 156 8.48 -4.11 -2.66
CA GLY A 156 9.38 -3.10 -3.22
C GLY A 156 8.71 -1.74 -3.36
N ALA A 157 7.48 -1.68 -3.88
CA ALA A 157 6.72 -0.43 -3.95
C ALA A 157 6.47 0.16 -2.57
N ARG A 158 6.16 -0.70 -1.60
CA ARG A 158 6.07 -0.33 -0.20
C ARG A 158 7.40 0.26 0.28
N ALA A 159 8.51 -0.47 0.20
CA ALA A 159 9.80 -0.01 0.69
C ALA A 159 10.22 1.34 0.07
N LEU A 160 9.99 1.50 -1.24
CA LEU A 160 10.24 2.76 -1.94
C LEU A 160 9.36 3.90 -1.42
N THR A 161 8.07 3.64 -1.22
CA THR A 161 7.12 4.61 -0.64
C THR A 161 7.56 5.03 0.75
N ALA A 162 7.96 4.10 1.62
CA ALA A 162 8.50 4.42 2.95
C ALA A 162 9.76 5.28 2.86
N GLY A 163 10.67 4.92 1.94
CA GLY A 163 11.91 5.66 1.69
C GLY A 163 11.69 7.09 1.20
N ILE A 164 10.53 7.40 0.61
CA ILE A 164 10.15 8.76 0.22
C ILE A 164 9.42 9.46 1.38
N VAL A 165 8.37 8.82 1.91
CA VAL A 165 7.44 9.43 2.86
C VAL A 165 8.11 9.76 4.20
N ALA A 166 8.96 8.87 4.73
CA ALA A 166 9.62 9.11 6.02
C ALA A 166 10.58 10.32 5.98
N PRO A 167 11.47 10.46 4.99
CA PRO A 167 12.25 11.68 4.82
C PRO A 167 11.39 12.92 4.56
N THR A 168 10.35 12.82 3.72
CA THR A 168 9.44 13.94 3.46
C THR A 168 8.78 14.43 4.76
N ALA A 169 8.30 13.53 5.61
CA ALA A 169 7.74 13.90 6.91
C ALA A 169 8.75 14.63 7.81
N GLY A 170 10.03 14.22 7.77
CA GLY A 170 11.13 14.91 8.46
C GLY A 170 11.35 16.32 7.91
N VAL A 171 11.40 16.48 6.59
CA VAL A 171 11.54 17.79 5.92
C VAL A 171 10.37 18.70 6.25
N LEU A 172 9.13 18.22 6.14
CA LEU A 172 7.91 18.99 6.45
C LEU A 172 7.85 19.47 7.90
N ASN A 173 8.52 18.77 8.82
CA ASN A 173 8.65 19.21 10.21
C ASN A 173 9.63 20.38 10.38
N ASN A 174 10.62 20.51 9.49
CA ASN A 174 11.61 21.57 9.53
C ASN A 174 11.17 22.83 8.78
N VAL A 175 10.15 22.73 7.91
CA VAL A 175 9.56 23.89 7.24
C VAL A 175 8.60 24.59 8.20
N ASN A 176 9.09 25.65 8.83
CA ASN A 176 8.29 26.53 9.68
C ASN A 176 7.66 27.64 8.84
N PHE A 177 6.35 27.81 8.96
CA PHE A 177 5.64 28.94 8.38
C PHE A 177 5.11 29.84 9.49
N ARG A 178 5.17 31.15 9.25
CA ARG A 178 4.54 32.13 10.11
C ARG A 178 3.11 32.32 9.66
N PHE A 179 2.16 31.76 10.39
CA PHE A 179 0.73 31.90 10.11
C PHE A 179 0.06 32.52 11.34
N LEU A 180 -0.56 33.70 11.18
CA LEU A 180 -1.17 34.48 12.27
C LEU A 180 -0.18 34.78 13.42
N GLY A 181 1.07 35.10 13.11
CA GLY A 181 2.07 35.51 14.10
C GLY A 181 2.74 34.37 14.88
N GLN A 182 2.25 33.14 14.80
CA GLN A 182 2.86 31.95 15.41
C GLN A 182 3.70 31.16 14.38
N PHE A 183 4.89 30.72 14.79
CA PHE A 183 5.68 29.76 14.02
C PHE A 183 5.15 28.36 14.28
N ASN A 184 4.55 27.76 13.26
CA ASN A 184 4.10 26.38 13.30
C ASN A 184 4.82 25.61 12.20
N SER A 185 5.22 24.36 12.48
CA SER A 185 5.69 23.48 11.42
C SER A 185 4.54 23.17 10.45
N LEU A 186 4.86 22.98 9.18
CA LEU A 186 3.85 22.63 8.17
C LEU A 186 3.09 21.35 8.56
N ASN A 187 3.79 20.37 9.15
CA ASN A 187 3.18 19.18 9.75
C ASN A 187 2.11 19.53 10.81
N HIS A 188 2.42 20.44 11.75
CA HIS A 188 1.45 20.81 12.78
C HIS A 188 0.21 21.46 12.17
N HIS A 189 0.41 22.33 11.17
CA HIS A 189 -0.70 23.00 10.49
C HIS A 189 -1.55 22.03 9.68
N MET A 190 -0.92 21.13 8.92
CA MET A 190 -1.61 20.18 8.07
C MET A 190 -2.29 19.06 8.86
N PHE A 191 -1.72 18.60 9.97
CA PHE A 191 -2.18 17.37 10.63
C PHE A 191 -2.79 17.57 12.02
N MET A 192 -2.22 18.44 12.86
CA MET A 192 -2.72 18.60 14.24
C MET A 192 -3.99 19.46 14.30
N ARG A 193 -4.06 20.54 13.51
CA ARG A 193 -5.24 21.43 13.51
C ARG A 193 -6.52 20.74 13.04
N PRO A 194 -6.54 20.02 11.90
CA PRO A 194 -7.72 19.27 11.50
C PRO A 194 -8.07 18.15 12.49
N GLY A 195 -7.06 17.48 13.07
CA GLY A 195 -7.26 16.49 14.12
C GLY A 195 -7.96 17.06 15.37
N MET A 196 -7.56 18.27 15.81
CA MET A 196 -8.22 18.99 16.91
C MET A 196 -9.66 19.40 16.57
N ALA A 197 -9.90 19.87 15.34
CA ALA A 197 -11.24 20.22 14.89
C ALA A 197 -12.17 19.00 14.88
N LEU A 198 -11.69 17.87 14.34
CA LEU A 198 -12.41 16.60 14.35
C LEU A 198 -12.63 16.09 15.79
N SER A 199 -11.63 16.19 16.66
CA SER A 199 -11.74 15.84 18.09
C SER A 199 -12.87 16.62 18.76
N ASN A 200 -12.97 17.93 18.51
CA ASN A 200 -14.03 18.75 19.09
C ASN A 200 -15.42 18.32 18.60
N GLN A 201 -15.57 18.01 17.31
CA GLN A 201 -16.82 17.46 16.77
C GLN A 201 -17.16 16.09 17.38
N LEU A 202 -16.17 15.21 17.54
CA LEU A 202 -16.38 13.87 18.12
C LEU A 202 -16.70 13.92 19.62
N LYS A 203 -16.19 14.94 20.34
CA LYS A 203 -16.50 15.18 21.77
C LYS A 203 -17.97 15.56 22.00
N GLU A 204 -18.69 16.03 20.97
CA GLU A 204 -20.14 16.30 21.05
C GLU A 204 -20.97 15.00 21.01
N ASN A 205 -20.40 13.88 20.56
CA ASN A 205 -21.08 12.59 20.53
C ASN A 205 -20.97 11.85 21.89
N ALA A 206 -22.01 11.97 22.71
CA ALA A 206 -22.05 11.36 24.05
C ALA A 206 -21.86 9.82 24.05
N SER A 207 -22.33 9.12 23.01
CA SER A 207 -22.17 7.66 22.89
C SER A 207 -20.72 7.27 22.64
N LEU A 208 -20.05 8.01 21.75
CA LEU A 208 -18.63 7.81 21.44
C LEU A 208 -17.75 8.14 22.66
N VAL A 209 -18.02 9.26 23.32
CA VAL A 209 -17.33 9.69 24.55
C VAL A 209 -17.47 8.64 25.66
N ARG A 210 -18.64 8.04 25.82
CA ARG A 210 -18.87 7.01 26.83
C ARG A 210 -18.09 5.73 26.55
N LYS A 211 -17.89 5.36 25.28
CA LYS A 211 -17.19 4.13 24.88
C LYS A 211 -15.67 4.28 24.89
N ILE A 212 -15.16 5.42 24.44
CA ILE A 212 -13.73 5.63 24.17
C ILE A 212 -13.05 6.47 25.28
N GLY A 213 -13.82 7.33 25.97
CA GLY A 213 -13.32 8.26 26.98
C GLY A 213 -12.83 9.58 26.39
N LYS A 214 -13.15 10.71 27.05
CA LYS A 214 -12.83 12.06 26.54
C LYS A 214 -11.34 12.27 26.26
N GLY A 215 -10.46 11.76 27.12
CA GLY A 215 -9.01 11.89 26.97
C GLY A 215 -8.43 11.11 25.78
N ASN A 216 -9.11 10.07 25.32
CA ASN A 216 -8.67 9.24 24.20
C ASN A 216 -9.21 9.75 22.85
N ILE A 217 -10.30 10.52 22.83
CA ILE A 217 -10.91 11.01 21.58
C ILE A 217 -9.96 11.91 20.81
N GLU A 218 -9.23 12.78 21.50
CA GLU A 218 -8.31 13.72 20.85
C GLU A 218 -7.13 13.02 20.21
N GLU A 219 -6.59 12.02 20.90
CA GLU A 219 -5.51 11.17 20.39
C GLU A 219 -5.99 10.34 19.20
N VAL A 220 -7.15 9.68 19.32
CA VAL A 220 -7.74 8.89 18.25
C VAL A 220 -8.04 9.76 17.03
N ALA A 221 -8.59 10.96 17.21
CA ALA A 221 -8.88 11.89 16.11
C ALA A 221 -7.59 12.38 15.43
N SER A 222 -6.55 12.69 16.21
CA SER A 222 -5.25 13.10 15.67
C SER A 222 -4.57 11.95 14.91
N CYS A 223 -4.59 10.73 15.46
CA CYS A 223 -4.13 9.52 14.77
C CYS A 223 -4.94 9.27 13.49
N THR A 224 -6.27 9.39 13.56
CA THR A 224 -7.18 9.21 12.42
C THR A 224 -6.82 10.17 11.29
N PHE A 225 -6.62 11.46 11.59
CA PHE A 225 -6.30 12.43 10.55
C PHE A 225 -4.89 12.21 9.97
N PHE A 226 -3.90 11.97 10.84
CA PHE A 226 -2.54 11.63 10.44
C PHE A 226 -2.52 10.43 9.50
N GLU A 227 -3.15 9.33 9.90
CA GLU A 227 -3.21 8.11 9.11
C GLU A 227 -4.03 8.29 7.84
N ALA A 228 -5.08 9.13 7.83
CA ALA A 228 -5.89 9.33 6.63
C ALA A 228 -5.05 9.95 5.52
N PHE A 229 -4.23 10.95 5.86
CA PHE A 229 -3.31 11.57 4.91
C PHE A 229 -2.21 10.59 4.48
N TYR A 230 -1.47 10.03 5.42
CA TYR A 230 -0.31 9.19 5.10
C TYR A 230 -0.72 7.88 4.43
N THR A 231 -1.84 7.26 4.84
CA THR A 231 -2.40 6.08 4.14
C THR A 231 -2.79 6.43 2.72
N SER A 232 -3.42 7.58 2.47
CA SER A 232 -3.79 7.98 1.11
C SER A 232 -2.57 8.18 0.20
N VAL A 233 -1.55 8.88 0.70
CA VAL A 233 -0.27 9.06 -0.01
C VAL A 233 0.40 7.71 -0.26
N CYS A 234 0.42 6.84 0.75
CA CYS A 234 1.05 5.53 0.67
C CYS A 234 0.33 4.60 -0.31
N THR A 235 -1.00 4.57 -0.33
CA THR A 235 -1.76 3.77 -1.29
C THR A 235 -1.53 4.27 -2.71
N ALA A 236 -1.62 5.58 -2.93
CA ALA A 236 -1.38 6.15 -4.25
C ALA A 236 0.05 5.80 -4.71
N GLY A 237 1.05 6.04 -3.87
CA GLY A 237 2.44 5.68 -4.14
C GLY A 237 2.62 4.19 -4.43
N GLN A 238 2.05 3.31 -3.59
CA GLN A 238 2.13 1.87 -3.77
C GLN A 238 1.47 1.43 -5.09
N TYR A 239 0.32 1.98 -5.45
CA TYR A 239 -0.36 1.69 -6.72
C TYR A 239 0.52 2.05 -7.92
N PHE A 240 1.12 3.24 -7.93
CA PHE A 240 1.99 3.70 -9.02
C PHE A 240 3.31 2.92 -9.08
N PHE A 241 4.02 2.81 -7.96
CA PHE A 241 5.33 2.15 -7.92
C PHE A 241 5.24 0.64 -8.17
N SER A 242 4.19 -0.03 -7.68
CA SER A 242 4.03 -1.48 -7.92
C SER A 242 3.84 -1.78 -9.40
N ARG A 243 3.05 -0.96 -10.11
CA ARG A 243 2.85 -1.08 -11.57
C ARG A 243 4.10 -0.72 -12.35
N MET A 244 4.81 0.32 -11.95
CA MET A 244 6.09 0.68 -12.56
C MET A 244 7.10 -0.46 -12.44
N ILE A 245 7.28 -1.03 -11.25
CA ILE A 245 8.18 -2.17 -11.01
C ILE A 245 7.71 -3.40 -11.79
N ALA A 246 6.41 -3.70 -11.80
CA ALA A 246 5.87 -4.83 -12.54
C ALA A 246 6.06 -4.67 -14.06
N SER A 247 5.87 -3.46 -14.60
CA SER A 247 6.07 -3.17 -16.03
C SER A 247 7.53 -3.18 -16.47
N SER A 248 8.47 -2.99 -15.54
CA SER A 248 9.91 -3.04 -15.82
C SER A 248 10.46 -4.45 -15.95
N ARG A 249 9.66 -5.48 -15.61
CA ARG A 249 10.00 -6.88 -15.81
C ARG A 249 9.40 -7.34 -17.13
N GLU A 250 10.26 -7.78 -18.04
CA GLU A 250 9.89 -8.47 -19.29
C GLU A 250 9.33 -9.88 -19.02
N ASP A 251 8.50 -10.06 -17.98
CA ASP A 251 7.83 -11.34 -17.78
C ASP A 251 6.73 -11.45 -18.86
N PRO A 252 6.83 -12.40 -19.81
CA PRO A 252 5.86 -12.51 -20.88
C PRO A 252 4.48 -12.79 -20.29
N PRO A 253 3.40 -12.23 -20.87
CA PRO A 253 2.04 -12.49 -20.42
C PRO A 253 1.78 -14.00 -20.40
N VAL A 254 1.22 -14.48 -19.29
CA VAL A 254 1.01 -15.92 -18.97
C VAL A 254 0.27 -16.68 -20.08
N THR A 255 -0.47 -15.97 -20.94
CA THR A 255 -1.13 -16.52 -22.13
C THR A 255 -0.15 -17.21 -23.09
N GLN A 256 1.09 -16.75 -23.23
CA GLN A 256 2.07 -17.38 -24.12
C GLN A 256 2.64 -18.70 -23.58
N VAL A 257 2.57 -18.94 -22.26
CA VAL A 257 3.08 -20.18 -21.66
C VAL A 257 2.07 -21.32 -21.79
N ALA A 258 0.78 -21.00 -21.95
CA ALA A 258 -0.27 -21.99 -22.21
C ALA A 258 -0.21 -22.53 -23.66
N GLU A 259 -0.02 -21.66 -24.67
CA GLU A 259 0.15 -22.08 -26.07
C GLU A 259 1.47 -22.83 -26.30
N ALA A 260 2.57 -22.40 -25.67
CA ALA A 260 3.86 -23.09 -25.81
C ALA A 260 3.84 -24.53 -25.23
N LYS A 261 2.91 -24.86 -24.34
CA LYS A 261 2.73 -26.23 -23.82
C LYS A 261 1.77 -27.09 -24.64
N SER A 262 0.83 -26.50 -25.40
CA SER A 262 -0.02 -27.28 -26.31
C SER A 262 0.70 -27.71 -27.58
N ASP A 263 1.65 -26.89 -28.06
CA ASP A 263 2.38 -27.18 -29.30
C ASP A 263 3.52 -28.21 -29.12
N GLY A 264 3.93 -28.48 -27.88
CA GLY A 264 4.95 -29.47 -27.56
C GLY A 264 4.46 -30.92 -27.46
N LEU A 265 3.15 -31.18 -27.64
CA LEU A 265 2.53 -32.50 -27.41
C LEU A 265 2.07 -33.21 -28.69
N VAL A 266 2.35 -32.66 -29.87
CA VAL A 266 1.99 -33.27 -31.16
C VAL A 266 3.26 -33.62 -31.95
N HIS A 267 3.94 -34.69 -31.55
CA HIS A 267 4.67 -35.61 -32.45
C HIS A 267 5.34 -36.73 -31.64
N ALA A 268 4.53 -37.70 -31.18
CA ALA A 268 5.05 -39.05 -30.96
C ALA A 268 5.00 -39.79 -32.31
N PRO A 269 6.12 -40.27 -32.88
CA PRO A 269 6.09 -41.05 -34.11
C PRO A 269 5.43 -42.41 -33.85
N ALA A 270 4.47 -42.76 -34.71
CA ALA A 270 3.84 -44.06 -34.71
C ALA A 270 4.89 -45.15 -34.94
N MET A 271 5.18 -45.97 -33.92
CA MET A 271 6.00 -47.16 -34.09
C MET A 271 5.22 -48.21 -34.88
N ALA A 272 5.81 -48.60 -36.00
CA ALA A 272 5.34 -49.63 -36.91
C ALA A 272 5.19 -50.97 -36.19
N ALA A 273 3.99 -51.54 -36.29
CA ALA A 273 3.75 -52.94 -35.96
C ALA A 273 4.25 -53.81 -37.13
N GLN A 274 5.43 -54.42 -36.98
CA GLN A 274 5.88 -55.48 -37.86
C GLN A 274 5.41 -56.82 -37.26
N LYS A 275 4.41 -57.42 -37.89
CA LYS A 275 3.98 -58.80 -37.62
C LYS A 275 4.90 -59.77 -38.37
N SER A 276 5.22 -60.86 -37.65
CA SER A 276 5.72 -62.19 -38.05
C SER A 276 6.12 -62.42 -39.50
#